data_AF-A0A929AB71-F1
#
_entry.id   AF-A0A929AB71-F1
#
_cell.length_a   1.000
_cell.length_b   1.000
_cell.length_c   1.000
_cell.angle_alpha   90.00
_cell.angle_beta   90.00
_cell.angle_gamma   90.00
#
_symmetry.space_group_name_H-M   'P 1'
#
loop_
_entity.id
_entity.type
_entity.pdbx_description
1 polymer ?
#
loop_
_entity_poly.entity_id
_entity_poly.type
_entity_poly.pdbx_seq_one_letter_code
_entity_poly.pdbx_strand_id
1 'polypeptide(L)'
;MSKMQSGIFAVVTIGEHRLYVGEVNHLKSRWRVMLTHFETGKYPHDALQAAWNQSGENRRFTFHKLDDLIHDHQLLRRSQLLKDLEKAGKKLAI
;
A
#
# COMPACT_ATOMS: atom_id res chain seq x y z
N MET A 1 -15.15 -18.19 9.77
CA MET A 1 -13.68 -18.23 9.97
C MET A 1 -13.18 -16.80 10.07
N SER A 2 -12.73 -16.37 11.24
CA SER A 2 -12.10 -15.05 11.41
C SER A 2 -10.80 -15.04 10.60
N LYS A 3 -10.68 -14.15 9.63
CA LYS A 3 -9.46 -14.00 8.83
C LYS A 3 -8.36 -13.54 9.80
N MET A 4 -7.40 -14.42 10.10
CA MET A 4 -6.24 -14.06 10.92
C MET A 4 -5.53 -12.89 10.26
N GLN A 5 -5.47 -11.76 10.96
CA GLN A 5 -4.66 -10.63 10.54
C GLN A 5 -3.21 -10.96 10.85
N SER A 6 -2.33 -10.86 9.84
CA SER A 6 -0.90 -11.07 10.03
C SER A 6 -0.27 -9.91 10.80
N GLY A 7 -0.89 -8.72 10.78
CA GLY A 7 -0.27 -7.50 11.32
C GLY A 7 0.94 -7.03 10.51
N ILE A 8 1.17 -7.63 9.34
CA ILE A 8 2.23 -7.27 8.40
C ILE A 8 1.60 -6.61 7.19
N PHE A 9 2.14 -5.46 6.82
CA PHE A 9 1.62 -4.59 5.77
C PHE A 9 2.62 -4.47 4.63
N ALA A 10 2.09 -4.53 3.41
CA ALA A 10 2.88 -4.41 2.20
C ALA A 10 2.89 -2.98 1.69
N VAL A 11 4.09 -2.48 1.43
CA VAL A 11 4.38 -1.20 0.78
C VAL A 11 5.17 -1.50 -0.49
N VAL A 12 4.78 -0.89 -1.60
CA VAL A 12 5.52 -0.92 -2.84
C VAL A 12 6.29 0.39 -3.02
N THR A 13 7.56 0.31 -3.37
CA THR A 13 8.36 1.46 -3.78
C THR A 13 8.33 1.57 -5.30
N ILE A 14 7.92 2.74 -5.80
CA ILE A 14 7.84 3.08 -7.23
C ILE A 14 8.58 4.40 -7.43
N GLY A 15 9.78 4.35 -8.02
CA GLY A 15 10.70 5.49 -8.00
C GLY A 15 11.03 5.88 -6.54
N GLU A 16 10.82 7.15 -6.20
CA GLU A 16 11.02 7.67 -4.84
C GLU A 16 9.77 7.52 -3.95
N HIS A 17 8.66 7.04 -4.49
CA HIS A 17 7.39 6.99 -3.78
C HIS A 17 7.20 5.66 -3.04
N ARG A 18 6.81 5.75 -1.77
CA ARG A 18 6.39 4.60 -0.96
C ARG A 18 4.87 4.56 -0.91
N LEU A 19 4.29 3.49 -1.44
CA LEU A 19 2.85 3.35 -1.62
C LEU A 19 2.31 2.19 -0.82
N TYR A 20 1.38 2.47 0.11
CA TYR A 20 0.66 1.45 0.84
C TYR A 20 -0.27 0.65 -0.08
N VAL A 21 -0.15 -0.68 -0.02
CA VAL A 21 -0.98 -1.61 -0.80
C VAL A 21 -2.06 -2.24 0.07
N GLY A 22 -1.70 -2.74 1.25
CA GLY A 22 -2.61 -3.43 2.15
C GLY A 22 -1.88 -4.38 3.09
N GLU A 23 -2.63 -5.03 3.99
CA GLU A 23 -2.12 -6.17 4.74
C GLU A 23 -1.70 -7.31 3.79
N VAL A 24 -0.68 -8.09 4.16
CA VAL A 24 -0.11 -9.17 3.33
C VAL A 24 -1.17 -10.16 2.84
N ASN A 25 -2.18 -10.48 3.67
CA ASN A 25 -3.28 -11.37 3.31
C ASN A 25 -4.24 -10.81 2.23
N HIS A 26 -4.04 -9.56 1.84
CA HIS A 26 -4.76 -8.86 0.78
C HIS A 26 -3.83 -8.36 -0.34
N LEU A 27 -2.52 -8.58 -0.22
CA LEU A 27 -1.53 -8.08 -1.17
C LEU A 27 -1.86 -8.53 -2.59
N LYS A 28 -2.03 -9.84 -2.82
CA LYS A 28 -2.30 -10.38 -4.17
C LYS A 28 -3.52 -9.75 -4.82
N SER A 29 -4.64 -9.64 -4.09
CA SER A 29 -5.89 -9.13 -4.66
C SER A 29 -5.84 -7.62 -4.89
N ARG A 30 -5.29 -6.86 -3.96
CA ARG A 30 -5.20 -5.39 -4.07
C ARG A 30 -4.15 -4.95 -5.08
N TRP A 31 -2.98 -5.58 -5.06
CA TRP A 31 -1.92 -5.28 -6.01
C TRP A 31 -2.38 -5.52 -7.43
N ARG A 32 -3.10 -6.63 -7.70
CA ARG A 32 -3.64 -6.89 -9.03
C ARG A 32 -4.51 -5.73 -9.55
N VAL A 33 -5.39 -5.19 -8.71
CA VAL A 33 -6.24 -4.04 -9.09
C VAL A 33 -5.39 -2.80 -9.36
N MET A 34 -4.45 -2.49 -8.46
CA MET A 34 -3.55 -1.34 -8.62
C MET A 34 -2.69 -1.46 -9.88
N LEU A 35 -2.17 -2.66 -10.14
CA LEU A 35 -1.37 -2.99 -11.31
C LEU A 35 -2.16 -2.73 -12.60
N THR A 36 -3.42 -3.17 -12.69
CA THR A 36 -4.28 -2.87 -13.84
C THR A 36 -4.46 -1.36 -14.04
N HIS A 37 -4.62 -0.58 -12.97
CA HIS A 37 -4.70 0.87 -13.09
C HIS A 37 -3.39 1.47 -13.60
N PHE A 38 -2.25 1.05 -13.07
CA PHE A 38 -0.95 1.52 -13.51
C PHE A 38 -0.65 1.16 -14.97
N GLU A 39 -0.91 -0.08 -15.38
CA GLU A 39 -0.70 -0.58 -16.75
C GLU A 39 -1.61 0.13 -17.77
N THR A 40 -2.81 0.55 -17.36
CA THR A 40 -3.74 1.28 -18.23
C THR A 40 -3.57 2.80 -18.17
N GLY A 41 -2.63 3.32 -17.39
CA GLY A 41 -2.43 4.76 -17.22
C GLY A 41 -3.54 5.46 -16.43
N LYS A 42 -4.35 4.70 -15.67
CA LYS A 42 -5.54 5.17 -14.95
C LYS A 42 -5.35 5.18 -13.44
N TYR A 43 -4.12 5.15 -12.95
CA TYR A 43 -3.88 5.26 -11.52
C TYR A 43 -4.18 6.70 -11.04
N PRO A 44 -5.00 6.91 -10.00
CA PRO A 44 -5.50 8.23 -9.59
C PRO A 44 -4.45 9.01 -8.77
N HIS A 45 -3.24 9.15 -9.31
CA HIS A 45 -2.15 9.95 -8.76
C HIS A 45 -1.08 10.17 -9.83
N ASP A 46 -1.11 11.31 -10.50
CA ASP A 46 -0.31 11.56 -11.71
C ASP A 46 1.20 11.39 -11.49
N ALA A 47 1.75 11.88 -10.37
CA ALA A 47 3.18 11.70 -10.07
C ALA A 47 3.57 10.21 -9.87
N LEU A 48 2.69 9.40 -9.28
CA LEU A 48 2.91 7.96 -9.13
C LEU A 48 2.78 7.23 -10.46
N GLN A 49 1.84 7.65 -11.31
CA GLN A 49 1.69 7.11 -12.66
C GLN A 49 2.91 7.47 -13.53
N ALA A 50 3.43 8.69 -13.41
CA ALA A 50 4.66 9.11 -14.07
C ALA A 50 5.87 8.31 -13.56
N ALA A 51 6.01 8.17 -12.24
CA ALA A 51 7.06 7.35 -11.64
C ALA A 51 6.95 5.88 -12.09
N TRP A 52 5.74 5.34 -12.19
CA TRP A 52 5.50 3.99 -12.74
C TRP A 52 5.98 3.87 -14.19
N ASN A 53 5.60 4.81 -15.04
CA ASN A 53 5.98 4.82 -16.45
C ASN A 53 7.50 4.93 -16.64
N GLN A 54 8.21 5.60 -15.71
CA GLN A 54 9.66 5.79 -15.75
C GLN A 54 10.45 4.64 -15.11
N SER A 55 9.92 3.97 -14.09
CA SER A 55 10.63 2.96 -13.31
C SER A 55 10.64 1.56 -13.97
N GLY A 56 9.85 1.35 -15.03
CA GLY A 56 9.81 0.10 -15.77
C GLY A 56 9.40 -1.09 -14.89
N GLU A 57 10.23 -2.13 -14.83
CA GLU A 57 10.01 -3.31 -13.98
C GLU A 57 10.54 -3.16 -12.56
N ASN A 58 11.24 -2.07 -12.24
CA ASN A 58 11.97 -1.94 -10.99
C ASN A 58 11.03 -1.54 -9.84
N ARG A 59 10.37 -2.55 -9.26
CA ARG A 59 9.36 -2.42 -8.20
C ARG A 59 9.81 -3.27 -7.02
N ARG A 60 9.96 -2.65 -5.85
CA ARG A 60 10.35 -3.36 -4.64
C ARG A 60 9.22 -3.37 -3.63
N PHE A 61 8.79 -4.57 -3.27
CA PHE A 61 7.92 -4.74 -2.11
C PHE A 61 8.75 -4.75 -0.84
N THR A 62 8.26 -4.03 0.16
CA THR A 62 8.77 -4.06 1.53
C THR A 62 7.61 -4.34 2.47
N PHE A 63 7.92 -4.99 3.58
CA PHE A 63 6.94 -5.49 4.54
C PHE A 63 7.23 -4.89 5.90
N HIS A 64 6.22 -4.30 6.52
CA HIS A 64 6.36 -3.47 7.70
C HIS A 64 5.30 -3.85 8.74
N LYS A 65 5.62 -3.63 10.02
CA LYS A 65 4.61 -3.66 11.09
C LYS A 65 3.84 -2.35 11.09
N LEU A 66 2.74 -2.30 11.85
CA LEU A 66 1.93 -1.09 11.96
C LEU A 66 2.75 0.10 12.51
N ASP A 67 3.55 -0.14 13.54
CA ASP A 67 4.29 0.91 14.25
C ASP A 67 5.31 1.62 13.34
N ASP A 68 5.85 0.89 12.36
CA ASP A 68 6.77 1.41 11.34
C ASP A 68 6.05 2.33 10.33
N LEU A 69 4.75 2.12 10.10
CA LEU A 69 3.98 2.81 9.07
C LEU A 69 3.18 4.00 9.60
N ILE A 70 2.73 3.96 10.86
CA ILE A 70 1.87 5.02 11.39
C ILE A 70 2.58 6.38 11.48
N HIS A 71 3.88 6.35 11.74
CA HIS A 71 4.77 7.52 11.82
C HIS A 71 5.38 7.90 10.46
N ASP A 72 5.12 7.13 9.41
CA ASP A 72 5.64 7.41 8.07
C ASP A 72 4.76 8.44 7.35
N HIS A 73 5.17 9.71 7.45
CA HIS A 73 4.49 10.83 6.80
C HIS A 73 4.65 10.83 5.26
N GLN A 74 5.65 10.11 4.74
CA GLN A 74 5.88 10.00 3.29
C GLN A 74 5.10 8.84 2.67
N LEU A 75 4.43 8.02 3.47
CA LEU A 75 3.63 6.91 3.01
C LEU A 75 2.38 7.38 2.26
N LEU A 76 2.36 7.14 0.95
CA LEU A 76 1.17 7.37 0.14
C LEU A 76 0.08 6.35 0.48
N ARG A 77 -1.18 6.82 0.42
CA ARG A 77 -2.38 6.10 0.87
C ARG A 77 -2.41 5.76 2.38
N ARG A 78 -1.79 6.59 3.23
CA ARG A 78 -1.95 6.50 4.70
C ARG A 78 -3.42 6.50 5.15
N SER A 79 -4.30 7.22 4.47
CA SER A 79 -5.75 7.18 4.75
C SER A 79 -6.37 5.80 4.52
N GLN A 80 -5.87 5.02 3.56
CA GLN A 80 -6.31 3.64 3.35
C GLN A 80 -5.82 2.71 4.46
N LEU A 81 -4.59 2.89 4.93
CA LEU A 81 -4.06 2.17 6.10
C LEU A 81 -5.00 2.38 7.31
N LEU A 82 -5.36 3.62 7.62
CA LEU A 82 -6.27 3.92 8.73
C LEU A 82 -7.64 3.24 8.56
N LYS A 83 -8.24 3.30 7.37
CA LYS A 83 -9.51 2.59 7.07
C LYS A 83 -9.41 1.08 7.24
N ASP A 84 -8.27 0.50 6.89
CA ASP A 84 -8.05 -0.94 7.06
C ASP A 84 -7.91 -1.32 8.53
N LEU A 85 -7.29 -0.46 9.34
CA LEU A 85 -7.19 -0.63 10.80
C LEU A 85 -8.57 -0.53 11.48
N GLU A 86 -9.38 0.46 11.08
CA GLU A 86 -10.76 0.60 11.57
C GLU A 86 -11.59 -0.65 11.25
N LYS A 87 -11.55 -1.11 9.99
CA LYS A 87 -12.25 -2.36 9.57
C LYS A 87 -11.72 -3.60 10.29
N ALA A 88 -10.46 -3.58 10.66
CA ALA A 88 -9.81 -4.64 11.41
C ALA A 88 -10.20 -4.69 12.89
N GLY A 89 -10.94 -3.70 13.40
CA GLY A 89 -11.21 -3.54 14.83
C GLY A 89 -9.99 -3.06 15.63
N LYS A 90 -8.91 -2.65 14.94
CA LYS A 90 -7.73 -2.06 15.55
C LYS A 90 -7.98 -0.56 15.74
N LYS A 91 -8.50 -0.19 16.90
CA LYS A 91 -8.52 1.21 17.33
C LYS A 91 -7.07 1.65 17.58
N LEU A 92 -6.64 2.67 16.85
CA LEU A 92 -5.48 3.44 17.26
C LEU A 92 -5.87 4.22 18.51
N ALA A 93 -5.24 3.90 19.64
CA ALA A 93 -5.21 4.81 20.78
C ALA A 93 -4.29 5.96 20.35
N ILE A 94 -4.90 7.05 19.88
CA ILE A 94 -4.22 8.32 19.61
C ILE A 94 -4.23 9.12 20.90
#